data_AF-A0A7V8GLI5-F1
#
_entry.id   AF-A0A7V8GLI5-F1
#
_cell.length_a   1.000
_cell.length_b   1.000
_cell.length_c   1.000
_cell.angle_alpha   90.00
_cell.angle_beta   90.00
_cell.angle_gamma   90.00
#
_symmetry.space_group_name_H-M   'P 1'
#
loop_
_entity.id
_entity.type
_entity.pdbx_description
1 polymer ?
#
loop_
_entity_poly.entity_id
_entity_poly.type
_entity_poly.pdbx_seq_one_letter_code
_entity_poly.pdbx_strand_id
1 'polypeptide(L)'
;MSSPKNAKPTPPSPAVASKTNRAFAPRKSKDSSTLTHERIAADLDAFRKSGGKIEVLGVTQALKKIVPNDEASPPPRPANASPSKSRL
;
A
#
# COMPACT_ATOMS: atom_id res chain seq x y z
N MET A 1 22.06 -58.27 14.38
CA MET A 1 21.93 -56.80 14.30
C MET A 1 22.52 -56.30 12.98
N SER A 2 21.68 -55.99 11.97
CA SER A 2 22.08 -55.09 10.88
C SER A 2 20.91 -54.69 10.00
N SER A 3 20.71 -53.39 9.86
CA SER A 3 20.00 -52.70 8.79
C SER A 3 20.75 -51.36 8.58
N PRO A 4 20.48 -50.59 7.53
CA PRO A 4 20.85 -50.77 6.12
C PRO A 4 21.85 -49.66 5.68
N LYS A 5 22.36 -49.65 4.43
CA LYS A 5 23.14 -48.50 3.91
C LYS A 5 22.63 -48.01 2.55
N ASN A 6 21.94 -46.87 2.62
CA ASN A 6 21.62 -45.83 1.63
C ASN A 6 21.77 -46.13 0.12
N ALA A 7 20.63 -46.13 -0.57
CA ALA A 7 20.57 -45.80 -2.00
C ALA A 7 20.60 -44.27 -2.20
N LYS A 8 21.44 -43.79 -3.12
CA LYS A 8 21.55 -42.37 -3.49
C LYS A 8 20.35 -41.94 -4.35
N PRO A 9 19.77 -40.74 -4.14
CA PRO A 9 18.71 -40.22 -5.01
C PRO A 9 19.28 -39.70 -6.34
N THR A 10 18.64 -40.12 -7.42
CA THR A 10 18.83 -39.70 -8.81
C THR A 10 18.70 -38.18 -8.96
N PRO A 11 19.51 -37.49 -9.80
CA PRO A 11 19.35 -36.06 -10.03
C PRO A 11 18.04 -35.77 -10.78
N PRO A 12 17.25 -34.74 -10.38
CA PRO A 12 16.09 -34.33 -11.15
C PRO A 12 16.53 -33.65 -12.47
N SER A 13 15.86 -34.04 -13.55
CA SER A 13 15.77 -33.42 -14.88
C SER A 13 15.75 -31.87 -14.81
N PRO A 14 16.32 -31.13 -15.79
CA PRO A 14 16.38 -29.67 -15.72
C PRO A 14 14.96 -29.09 -15.81
N ALA A 15 14.41 -28.70 -14.67
CA ALA A 15 13.19 -27.92 -14.61
C ALA A 15 13.42 -26.62 -15.39
N VAL A 16 12.63 -26.44 -16.45
CA VAL A 16 12.61 -25.24 -17.28
C VAL A 16 12.49 -24.03 -16.37
N ALA A 17 13.52 -23.19 -16.30
CA ALA A 17 13.55 -22.04 -15.40
C ALA A 17 12.29 -21.16 -15.62
N SER A 18 11.44 -21.09 -14.60
CA SER A 18 10.24 -20.26 -14.58
C SER A 18 10.63 -18.79 -14.75
N LYS A 19 10.13 -18.14 -15.80
CA LYS A 19 10.40 -16.74 -16.16
C LYS A 19 9.75 -15.71 -15.20
N THR A 20 9.20 -16.16 -14.07
CA THR A 20 8.48 -15.31 -13.11
C THR A 20 9.39 -14.39 -12.30
N ASN A 21 10.70 -14.65 -12.28
CA ASN A 21 11.66 -13.90 -11.46
C ASN A 21 11.83 -12.44 -11.91
N ARG A 22 11.57 -12.11 -13.18
CA ARG A 22 11.76 -10.74 -13.70
C ARG A 22 10.72 -9.73 -13.17
N ALA A 23 9.50 -10.19 -12.85
CA ALA A 23 8.42 -9.32 -12.39
C ALA A 23 8.66 -8.77 -10.96
N PHE A 24 9.42 -9.51 -10.15
CA PHE A 24 9.73 -9.16 -8.76
C PHE A 24 11.19 -8.72 -8.58
N ALA A 25 11.96 -8.62 -9.66
CA ALA A 25 13.33 -8.13 -9.59
C ALA A 25 13.33 -6.68 -9.08
N PRO A 26 14.16 -6.34 -8.08
CA PRO A 26 14.25 -4.98 -7.57
C PRO A 26 14.71 -4.06 -8.69
N ARG A 27 13.80 -3.21 -9.18
CA ARG A 27 14.14 -2.18 -10.15
C ARG A 27 14.94 -1.12 -9.42
N LYS A 28 16.08 -0.70 -9.99
CA LYS A 28 16.74 0.54 -9.55
C LYS A 28 15.66 1.63 -9.57
N SER A 29 15.45 2.29 -8.43
CA SER A 29 14.54 3.42 -8.34
C SER A 29 15.08 4.49 -9.29
N LYS A 30 14.51 4.55 -10.50
CA LYS A 30 14.70 5.70 -11.36
C LYS A 30 14.22 6.89 -10.56
N ASP A 31 15.10 7.88 -10.43
CA ASP A 31 15.01 9.02 -9.52
C ASP A 31 13.57 9.33 -9.16
N SER A 32 13.18 9.00 -7.93
CA SER A 32 11.88 9.36 -7.41
C SER A 32 11.87 10.88 -7.34
N SER A 33 11.43 11.52 -8.41
CA SER A 33 11.22 12.97 -8.45
C SER A 33 10.41 13.32 -7.22
N THR A 34 10.89 14.28 -6.43
CA THR A 34 10.26 14.68 -5.18
C THR A 34 8.77 14.92 -5.44
N LEU A 35 7.91 14.21 -4.71
CA LEU A 35 6.46 14.31 -4.87
C LEU A 35 6.02 15.69 -4.37
N THR A 36 5.88 16.64 -5.30
CA THR A 36 5.34 17.98 -5.03
C THR A 36 3.87 18.05 -5.39
N HIS A 37 3.15 18.97 -4.75
CA HIS A 37 1.74 19.20 -5.03
C HIS A 37 1.48 19.58 -6.50
N GLU A 38 2.30 20.49 -7.05
CA GLU A 38 2.20 20.95 -8.44
C GLU A 38 2.32 19.80 -9.44
N ARG A 39 3.23 18.85 -9.18
CA ARG A 39 3.42 17.70 -10.06
C ARG A 39 2.21 16.78 -10.04
N ILE A 40 1.67 16.51 -8.86
CA ILE A 40 0.47 15.68 -8.70
C ILE A 40 -0.70 16.32 -9.45
N ALA A 41 -0.88 17.64 -9.34
CA ALA A 41 -1.93 18.36 -10.07
C ALA A 41 -1.77 18.22 -11.60
N ALA A 42 -0.57 18.42 -12.12
CA ALA A 42 -0.28 18.27 -13.54
C ALA A 42 -0.55 16.84 -14.05
N ASP A 43 -0.18 15.82 -13.27
CA ASP A 43 -0.40 14.42 -13.64
C ASP A 43 -1.90 14.05 -13.61
N LEU A 44 -2.68 14.59 -12.65
CA LEU A 44 -4.14 14.43 -12.62
C LEU A 44 -4.81 15.06 -13.84
N ASP A 45 -4.36 16.24 -14.26
CA ASP A 45 -4.89 16.91 -15.45
C ASP A 45 -4.54 16.14 -16.73
N ALA A 46 -3.31 15.65 -16.84
CA ALA A 46 -2.90 14.82 -17.97
C ALA A 46 -3.74 13.54 -18.05
N PHE A 47 -4.01 12.89 -16.92
CA PHE A 47 -4.84 11.69 -16.84
C PHE A 47 -6.30 11.96 -17.25
N ARG A 48 -6.86 13.10 -16.83
CA ARG A 48 -8.22 13.51 -17.25
C ARG A 48 -8.28 13.83 -18.74
N LYS A 49 -7.26 14.54 -19.28
CA LYS A 49 -7.17 14.89 -20.71
C LYS A 49 -7.04 13.65 -21.61
N SER A 50 -6.41 12.58 -21.15
CA SER A 50 -6.36 11.31 -21.89
C SER A 50 -7.65 10.49 -21.81
N GLY A 51 -8.70 11.00 -21.14
CA GLY A 51 -9.99 10.33 -20.98
C GLY A 51 -10.07 9.40 -19.76
N GLY A 52 -9.06 9.44 -18.88
CA GLY A 52 -9.05 8.68 -17.64
C GLY A 52 -10.12 9.18 -16.65
N LYS A 53 -10.77 8.24 -15.97
CA LYS A 53 -11.72 8.50 -14.87
C LYS A 53 -11.21 7.86 -13.60
N ILE A 54 -11.29 8.59 -12.50
CA ILE A 54 -10.93 8.09 -11.17
C ILE A 54 -12.24 7.78 -10.45
N GLU A 55 -12.51 6.51 -10.22
CA GLU A 55 -13.67 6.04 -9.47
C GLU A 55 -13.26 5.64 -8.04
N VAL A 56 -14.11 5.96 -7.07
CA VAL A 56 -13.87 5.62 -5.67
C VAL A 56 -14.52 4.26 -5.39
N LEU A 57 -13.71 3.21 -5.32
CA LEU A 57 -14.18 1.83 -5.07
C LEU A 57 -14.54 1.56 -3.61
N GLY A 58 -14.16 2.44 -2.69
CA GLY A 58 -14.42 2.32 -1.26
C GLY A 58 -13.50 3.21 -0.45
N VAL A 59 -13.68 3.21 0.88
CA VAL A 59 -12.82 3.96 1.80
C VAL A 59 -11.71 3.06 2.30
N THR A 60 -10.51 3.18 1.75
CA THR A 60 -9.31 2.57 2.30
C THR A 60 -8.76 3.43 3.44
N GLN A 61 -8.57 2.83 4.63
CA GLN A 61 -7.91 3.53 5.73
C GLN A 61 -6.45 3.78 5.37
N ALA A 62 -6.06 5.04 5.28
CA ALA A 62 -4.66 5.41 5.10
C ALA A 62 -3.91 5.15 6.41
N LEU A 63 -2.75 4.51 6.33
CA LEU A 63 -1.79 4.44 7.43
C LEU A 63 -1.27 5.86 7.70
N LYS A 64 -1.86 6.53 8.68
CA LYS A 64 -1.35 7.80 9.18
C LYS A 64 -0.03 7.51 9.89
N LYS A 65 1.04 8.22 9.53
CA LYS A 65 2.23 8.29 10.39
C LYS A 65 1.75 8.81 11.75
N ILE A 66 1.88 7.97 12.77
CA ILE A 66 1.66 8.38 14.16
C ILE A 66 2.86 9.29 14.47
N VAL A 67 2.66 10.59 14.36
CA VAL A 67 3.54 11.54 15.05
C VAL A 67 3.21 11.34 16.53
N PRO A 68 4.19 11.08 17.42
CA PRO A 68 3.93 11.09 18.85
C PRO A 68 3.32 12.45 19.20
N ASN A 69 2.03 12.42 19.54
CA ASN A 69 1.24 13.59 19.85
C ASN A 69 1.44 13.88 21.35
N ASP A 70 2.54 14.54 21.68
CA ASP A 70 2.62 15.24 22.95
C ASP A 70 1.74 16.49 22.83
N GLU A 71 0.73 16.55 23.68
CA GLU A 71 -0.19 17.66 23.93
C GLU A 71 -1.54 17.67 23.20
N ALA A 72 -2.58 17.62 24.04
CA ALA A 72 -3.98 17.56 23.72
C ALA A 72 -4.52 18.90 23.20
N SER A 73 -5.11 18.89 22.00
CA SER A 73 -6.15 19.85 21.64
C SER A 73 -7.43 19.07 21.33
N PRO A 74 -8.53 19.30 22.08
CA PRO A 74 -9.77 18.56 21.87
C PRO A 74 -10.37 18.89 20.48
N PRO A 75 -10.97 17.92 19.79
CA PRO A 75 -11.52 18.14 18.46
C PRO A 75 -12.67 19.17 18.50
N PRO A 76 -12.85 20.00 17.45
CA PRO A 76 -14.00 20.88 17.36
C PRO A 76 -15.28 20.02 17.31
N ARG A 77 -16.21 20.30 18.22
CA ARG A 77 -17.53 19.63 18.24
C ARG A 77 -18.29 19.98 16.94
N PRO A 78 -18.91 19.00 16.26
CA PRO A 78 -19.76 19.29 15.11
C PRO A 78 -20.95 20.15 15.54
N ALA A 79 -21.24 21.22 14.79
CA ALA A 79 -22.19 22.29 15.14
C ALA A 79 -23.68 21.87 15.22
N ASN A 80 -24.02 20.59 15.04
CA ASN A 80 -25.42 20.15 14.89
C ASN A 80 -25.96 19.26 16.03
N ALA A 81 -25.24 19.13 17.15
CA ALA A 81 -25.79 18.45 18.33
C ALA A 81 -26.59 19.44 19.19
N SER A 82 -27.87 19.62 18.89
CA SER A 82 -28.81 20.32 19.77
C SER A 82 -28.92 19.57 21.10
N PRO A 83 -28.68 20.20 22.26
CA PRO A 83 -28.81 19.52 23.55
C PRO A 83 -30.29 19.33 23.89
N SER A 84 -30.76 18.08 23.85
CA SER A 84 -32.03 17.71 24.49
C SER A 84 -31.87 17.88 26.00
N LYS A 85 -32.52 18.91 26.57
CA LYS A 85 -32.57 19.11 28.02
C LYS A 85 -33.50 18.07 28.63
N SER A 86 -32.95 17.03 29.25
CA SER A 86 -33.65 16.29 30.31
C SER A 86 -33.06 16.74 31.64
N ARG A 87 -33.80 17.57 32.39
CA ARG A 87 -33.49 17.89 33.78
C ARG A 87 -34.74 17.64 34.62
N LEU A 88 -34.52 16.85 35.68
CA LEU A 88 -35.37 16.50 36.83
C LEU A 88 -36.48 15.48 36.57
#